data_AF-A0A814DA43-F1
#
_entry.id   AF-A0A814DA43-F1
#
_cell.length_a   1.000
_cell.length_b   1.000
_cell.length_c   1.000
_cell.angle_alpha   90.00
_cell.angle_beta   90.00
_cell.angle_gamma   90.00
#
_symmetry.space_group_name_H-M   'P 1'
#
loop_
_entity.id
_entity.type
_entity.pdbx_description
1 polymer ?
#
loop_
_entity_poly.entity_id
_entity_poly.type
_entity_poly.pdbx_seq_one_letter_code
_entity_poly.pdbx_strand_id
1 'polypeptide(L)'
;MGEKAATSEVINRLISALGDSDKNIRSSACEALGKMGEKAATSEVINRLIIALADSDSRVRLSACQALGKMGEKAATSEAINRLISALGDSDNDVRFYACEALGKMGEKAATSEVMNGLVNTMADKDRQVRFSACRAIEKMGQNAVTNDVIDQILLDRGFKNDIKSLPIDCSFCQWTGVLNNYQEHLDEHHSNSTCEYCGEEFNSINKYKEHKIS
;
A
#
# COMPACT_ATOMS: atom_id res chain seq x y z
N MET A 1 16.20 16.66 6.81
CA MET A 1 17.23 15.72 6.32
C MET A 1 16.69 15.03 5.10
N GLY A 2 17.52 14.84 4.06
CA GLY A 2 17.16 14.11 2.84
C GLY A 2 18.32 13.20 2.43
N GLU A 3 18.24 12.58 1.27
CA GLU A 3 19.25 11.62 0.78
C GLU A 3 20.72 12.07 0.87
N LYS A 4 20.99 13.37 0.76
CA LYS A 4 22.36 13.93 0.86
C LYS A 4 22.97 13.81 2.26
N ALA A 5 22.16 13.57 3.29
CA ALA A 5 22.60 13.42 4.69
C ALA A 5 22.92 11.96 5.07
N ALA A 6 22.74 11.00 4.16
CA ALA A 6 22.95 9.58 4.40
C ALA A 6 24.43 9.20 4.45
N THR A 7 25.16 9.71 5.44
CA THR A 7 26.54 9.30 5.75
C THR A 7 26.53 8.16 6.77
N SER A 8 27.58 7.34 6.78
CA SER A 8 27.70 6.22 7.73
C SER A 8 27.64 6.67 9.18
N GLU A 9 28.23 7.83 9.52
CA GLU A 9 28.16 8.37 10.88
C GLU A 9 26.73 8.72 11.28
N VAL A 10 26.00 9.43 10.40
CA VAL A 10 24.61 9.81 10.69
C VAL A 10 23.72 8.58 10.79
N ILE A 11 23.89 7.61 9.90
CA ILE A 11 23.14 6.34 9.93
C ILE A 11 23.39 5.61 11.26
N ASN A 12 24.64 5.51 11.72
CA ASN A 12 24.96 4.84 12.98
C ASN A 12 24.32 5.54 14.19
N ARG A 13 24.31 6.88 14.22
CA ARG A 13 23.62 7.64 15.29
C ARG A 13 22.11 7.39 15.28
N LEU A 14 21.50 7.31 14.09
CA LEU A 14 20.08 7.01 13.94
C LEU A 14 19.75 5.57 14.35
N ILE A 15 20.62 4.61 14.05
CA ILE A 15 20.49 3.22 14.53
C ILE A 15 20.47 3.18 16.06
N SER A 16 21.35 3.93 16.74
CA SER A 16 21.32 4.02 18.21
C SER A 16 20.02 4.64 18.71
N ALA A 17 19.52 5.69 18.05
CA ALA A 17 18.29 6.38 18.42
C ALA A 17 17.02 5.52 18.25
N LEU A 18 17.04 4.48 17.38
CA LEU A 18 15.94 3.51 17.28
C LEU A 18 15.75 2.68 18.56
N GLY A 19 16.76 2.61 19.43
CA GLY A 19 16.69 1.91 20.72
C GLY A 19 16.46 2.82 21.92
N ASP A 20 16.14 4.10 21.72
CA ASP A 20 15.99 5.06 22.81
C ASP A 20 14.77 4.75 23.70
N SER A 21 14.87 5.10 24.98
CA SER A 21 13.74 5.02 25.92
C SER A 21 12.55 5.90 25.52
N ASP A 22 12.78 7.04 24.89
CA ASP A 22 11.73 7.96 24.45
C ASP A 22 11.21 7.56 23.06
N LYS A 23 9.91 7.25 23.01
CA LYS A 23 9.19 6.93 21.78
C LYS A 23 9.27 8.01 20.71
N ASN A 24 9.36 9.29 21.08
CA ASN A 24 9.47 10.38 20.13
C ASN A 24 10.84 10.38 19.44
N ILE A 25 11.90 10.00 20.17
CA ILE A 25 13.24 9.82 19.60
C ILE A 25 13.23 8.63 18.64
N ARG A 26 12.66 7.49 19.05
CA ARG A 26 12.55 6.30 18.19
C ARG A 26 11.78 6.58 16.89
N SER A 27 10.60 7.21 16.98
CA SER A 27 9.78 7.58 15.82
C SER A 27 10.50 8.58 14.92
N SER A 28 11.16 9.60 15.49
CA SER A 28 11.97 10.57 14.73
C SER A 28 13.14 9.91 14.00
N ALA A 29 13.77 8.90 14.61
CA ALA A 29 14.83 8.12 13.99
C ALA A 29 14.33 7.32 12.78
N CYS A 30 13.18 6.62 12.93
CA CYS A 30 12.50 5.97 11.80
C CYS A 30 12.22 6.97 10.66
N GLU A 31 11.63 8.12 10.96
CA GLU A 31 11.33 9.13 9.94
C GLU A 31 12.57 9.66 9.23
N ALA A 32 13.65 9.92 9.98
CA ALA A 32 14.91 10.42 9.44
C ALA A 32 15.54 9.40 8.47
N LEU A 33 15.56 8.11 8.86
CA LEU A 33 16.01 7.02 8.00
C LEU A 33 15.13 6.89 6.76
N GLY A 34 13.81 6.99 6.93
CA GLY A 34 12.87 7.01 5.80
C GLY A 34 13.12 8.15 4.83
N LYS A 35 13.41 9.37 5.32
CA LYS A 35 13.75 10.54 4.49
C LYS A 35 15.09 10.39 3.74
N MET A 36 15.97 9.48 4.18
CA MET A 36 17.18 9.09 3.44
C MET A 36 16.91 8.05 2.35
N GLY A 37 15.75 7.40 2.40
CA GLY A 37 15.28 6.44 1.41
C GLY A 37 16.25 5.27 1.22
N GLU A 38 16.37 4.82 -0.03
CA GLU A 38 17.24 3.71 -0.43
C GLU A 38 18.71 3.83 0.00
N LYS A 39 19.24 5.04 0.19
CA LYS A 39 20.64 5.22 0.60
C LYS A 39 20.91 4.76 2.04
N ALA A 40 19.88 4.73 2.88
CA ALA A 40 19.96 4.21 4.23
C ALA A 40 19.58 2.72 4.32
N ALA A 41 19.17 2.07 3.22
CA ALA A 41 18.68 0.69 3.18
C ALA A 41 19.82 -0.35 3.30
N THR A 42 20.56 -0.29 4.41
CA THR A 42 21.53 -1.31 4.81
C THR A 42 20.83 -2.42 5.59
N SER A 43 21.40 -3.62 5.65
CA SER A 43 20.83 -4.74 6.41
C SER A 43 20.64 -4.42 7.89
N GLU A 44 21.58 -3.72 8.51
CA GLU A 44 21.49 -3.26 9.91
C GLU A 44 20.28 -2.34 10.10
N VAL A 45 20.10 -1.34 9.21
CA VAL A 45 18.96 -0.41 9.29
C VAL A 45 17.63 -1.14 9.09
N ILE A 46 17.54 -2.03 8.10
CA ILE A 46 16.32 -2.80 7.83
C ILE A 46 15.96 -3.66 9.04
N ASN A 47 16.93 -4.36 9.64
CA ASN A 47 16.71 -5.18 10.84
C ASN A 47 16.22 -4.36 12.04
N ARG A 48 16.75 -3.13 12.22
CA ARG A 48 16.30 -2.24 13.31
C ARG A 48 14.90 -1.70 13.07
N LEU A 49 14.56 -1.37 11.82
CA LEU A 49 13.20 -0.97 11.45
C LEU A 49 12.20 -2.12 11.58
N ILE A 50 12.61 -3.35 11.29
CA ILE A 50 11.83 -4.57 11.54
C ILE A 50 11.47 -4.71 13.01
N ILE A 51 12.41 -4.47 13.93
CA ILE A 51 12.14 -4.48 15.37
C ILE A 51 11.14 -3.37 15.74
N ALA A 52 11.30 -2.17 15.15
CA ALA A 52 10.42 -1.02 15.40
C ALA A 52 8.97 -1.24 14.90
N LEU A 53 8.71 -2.16 13.96
CA LEU A 53 7.35 -2.57 13.57
C LEU A 53 6.57 -3.23 14.72
N ALA A 54 7.26 -3.73 15.76
CA ALA A 54 6.66 -4.34 16.94
C ALA A 54 6.69 -3.40 18.17
N ASP A 55 6.97 -2.11 17.99
CA ASP A 55 7.04 -1.17 19.11
C ASP A 55 5.68 -1.01 19.81
N SER A 56 5.73 -0.82 21.12
CA SER A 56 4.57 -0.49 21.96
C SER A 56 3.78 0.74 21.49
N ASP A 57 4.46 1.73 20.91
CA ASP A 57 3.83 2.99 20.48
C ASP A 57 3.51 2.96 18.98
N SER A 58 2.25 3.27 18.63
CA SER A 58 1.78 3.20 17.24
C SER A 58 2.49 4.20 16.31
N ARG A 59 2.98 5.33 16.83
CA ARG A 59 3.75 6.28 16.01
C ARG A 59 5.10 5.71 15.61
N VAL A 60 5.74 4.94 16.48
CA VAL A 60 6.99 4.26 16.13
C VAL A 60 6.73 3.20 15.05
N ARG A 61 5.66 2.40 15.21
CA ARG A 61 5.26 1.37 14.23
C ARG A 61 4.94 1.98 12.86
N LEU A 62 4.12 3.02 12.79
CA LEU A 62 3.78 3.67 11.51
C LEU A 62 5.01 4.33 10.87
N SER A 63 5.89 4.97 11.67
CA SER A 63 7.12 5.56 11.13
C SER A 63 8.05 4.48 10.57
N ALA A 64 8.09 3.29 11.19
CA ALA A 64 8.84 2.14 10.68
C ALA A 64 8.27 1.62 9.35
N CYS A 65 6.95 1.44 9.25
CA CYS A 65 6.29 1.11 7.97
C CYS A 65 6.64 2.14 6.89
N GLN A 66 6.51 3.42 7.21
CA GLN A 66 6.80 4.49 6.25
C GLN A 66 8.27 4.51 5.82
N ALA A 67 9.21 4.24 6.74
CA ALA A 67 10.63 4.19 6.45
C ALA A 67 10.99 3.03 5.53
N LEU A 68 10.51 1.82 5.83
CA LEU A 68 10.69 0.63 4.98
C LEU A 68 10.08 0.86 3.59
N GLY A 69 8.90 1.46 3.51
CA GLY A 69 8.29 1.82 2.24
C GLY A 69 9.11 2.83 1.42
N LYS A 70 9.75 3.82 2.06
CA LYS A 70 10.64 4.78 1.36
C LYS A 70 11.98 4.17 0.94
N MET A 71 12.38 3.04 1.53
CA MET A 71 13.51 2.24 1.07
C MET A 71 13.14 1.32 -0.11
N GLY A 72 11.85 1.16 -0.39
CA GLY A 72 11.32 0.44 -1.54
C GLY A 72 11.81 -1.01 -1.62
N GLU A 73 12.08 -1.46 -2.84
CA GLU A 73 12.56 -2.82 -3.13
C GLU A 73 13.80 -3.27 -2.35
N LYS A 74 14.66 -2.34 -1.90
CA LYS A 74 15.86 -2.71 -1.12
C LYS A 74 15.51 -3.20 0.28
N ALA A 75 14.36 -2.81 0.80
CA ALA A 75 13.84 -3.28 2.08
C ALA A 75 12.95 -4.53 1.95
N ALA A 76 12.72 -5.06 0.74
CA ALA A 76 11.87 -6.22 0.47
C ALA A 76 12.54 -7.55 0.86
N THR A 77 12.95 -7.69 2.12
CA THR A 77 13.42 -8.96 2.69
C THR A 77 12.21 -9.78 3.15
N SER A 78 12.35 -11.11 3.18
CA SER A 78 11.26 -11.99 3.64
C SER A 78 10.79 -11.65 5.07
N GLU A 79 11.72 -11.25 5.95
CA GLU A 79 11.37 -10.85 7.31
C GLU A 79 10.63 -9.51 7.36
N ALA A 80 11.07 -8.51 6.58
CA ALA A 80 10.36 -7.23 6.48
C ALA A 80 8.95 -7.42 5.94
N ILE A 81 8.79 -8.25 4.90
CA ILE A 81 7.50 -8.57 4.29
C ILE A 81 6.58 -9.23 5.33
N ASN A 82 7.04 -10.28 6.03
CA ASN A 82 6.23 -10.98 7.03
C ASN A 82 5.77 -10.06 8.18
N ARG A 83 6.62 -9.12 8.60
CA ARG A 83 6.28 -8.15 9.63
C ARG A 83 5.30 -7.10 9.13
N LEU A 84 5.42 -6.66 7.88
CA LEU A 84 4.45 -5.76 7.25
C LEU A 84 3.09 -6.44 7.05
N ILE A 85 3.04 -7.74 6.70
CA ILE A 85 1.79 -8.51 6.67
C ILE A 85 1.12 -8.50 8.05
N SER A 86 1.90 -8.69 9.12
CA SER A 86 1.37 -8.61 10.49
C SER A 86 0.80 -7.22 10.79
N ALA A 87 1.47 -6.15 10.31
CA ALA A 87 1.04 -4.77 10.48
C ALA A 87 -0.23 -4.40 9.68
N LEU A 88 -0.63 -5.18 8.67
CA LEU A 88 -1.93 -5.05 8.02
C LEU A 88 -3.10 -5.33 8.97
N GLY A 89 -2.86 -6.04 10.08
CA GLY A 89 -3.84 -6.32 11.14
C GLY A 89 -3.69 -5.44 12.38
N ASP A 90 -2.89 -4.37 12.34
CA ASP A 90 -2.63 -3.51 13.51
C ASP A 90 -3.92 -2.86 14.03
N SER A 91 -4.00 -2.59 15.34
CA SER A 91 -5.15 -1.93 15.94
C SER A 91 -5.30 -0.47 15.49
N ASP A 92 -4.19 0.18 15.15
CA ASP A 92 -4.10 1.55 14.67
C ASP A 92 -4.26 1.61 13.14
N ASN A 93 -5.16 2.45 12.66
CA ASN A 93 -5.47 2.56 11.22
C ASN A 93 -4.33 3.18 10.41
N ASP A 94 -3.56 4.11 10.99
CA ASP A 94 -2.41 4.70 10.31
C ASP A 94 -1.32 3.65 10.09
N VAL A 95 -1.10 2.76 11.06
CA VAL A 95 -0.16 1.64 10.91
C VAL A 95 -0.59 0.72 9.76
N ARG A 96 -1.87 0.33 9.70
CA ARG A 96 -2.40 -0.50 8.60
C ARG A 96 -2.24 0.19 7.23
N PHE A 97 -2.59 1.48 7.15
CA PHE A 97 -2.42 2.28 5.94
C PHE A 97 -0.96 2.31 5.46
N TYR A 98 -0.03 2.61 6.37
CA TYR A 98 1.39 2.67 6.00
C TYR A 98 2.00 1.29 5.71
N ALA A 99 1.44 0.21 6.26
CA ALA A 99 1.82 -1.15 5.90
C ALA A 99 1.44 -1.47 4.44
N CYS A 100 0.21 -1.14 4.01
CA CYS A 100 -0.19 -1.24 2.60
C CYS A 100 0.73 -0.41 1.69
N GLU A 101 0.98 0.85 2.06
CA GLU A 101 1.87 1.74 1.30
C GLU A 101 3.29 1.19 1.17
N ALA A 102 3.83 0.59 2.25
CA ALA A 102 5.17 0.05 2.26
C ALA A 102 5.28 -1.17 1.35
N LEU A 103 4.35 -2.12 1.49
CA LEU A 103 4.26 -3.30 0.64
C LEU A 103 4.12 -2.89 -0.84
N GLY A 104 3.23 -1.95 -1.17
CA GLY A 104 3.08 -1.46 -2.54
C GLY A 104 4.34 -0.79 -3.10
N LYS A 105 5.18 -0.15 -2.27
CA LYS A 105 6.46 0.43 -2.69
C LYS A 105 7.60 -0.58 -2.80
N MET A 106 7.47 -1.74 -2.16
CA MET A 106 8.36 -2.88 -2.38
C MET A 106 8.07 -3.58 -3.71
N GLY A 107 6.92 -3.31 -4.33
CA GLY A 107 6.59 -3.73 -5.69
C GLY A 107 6.56 -5.25 -5.86
N GLU A 108 6.93 -5.72 -7.05
CA GLU A 108 6.92 -7.13 -7.44
C GLU A 108 7.73 -8.03 -6.47
N LYS A 109 8.78 -7.50 -5.83
CA LYS A 109 9.58 -8.28 -4.86
C LYS A 109 8.79 -8.69 -3.61
N ALA A 110 7.74 -7.96 -3.27
CA ALA A 110 6.85 -8.29 -2.17
C ALA A 110 5.56 -9.00 -2.64
N ALA A 111 5.39 -9.25 -3.93
CA ALA A 111 4.16 -9.82 -4.50
C ALA A 111 4.03 -11.34 -4.25
N THR A 112 4.10 -11.78 -2.99
CA THR A 112 3.83 -13.17 -2.61
C THR A 112 2.34 -13.41 -2.40
N SER A 113 1.90 -14.67 -2.48
CA SER A 113 0.50 -15.02 -2.24
C SER A 113 0.01 -14.59 -0.85
N GLU A 114 0.87 -14.65 0.17
CA GLU A 114 0.54 -14.21 1.53
C GLU A 114 0.31 -12.70 1.60
N VAL A 115 1.14 -11.91 0.92
CA VAL A 115 0.96 -10.45 0.84
C VAL A 115 -0.34 -10.11 0.12
N MET A 116 -0.63 -10.79 -0.98
CA MET A 116 -1.85 -10.57 -1.74
C MET A 116 -3.08 -10.89 -0.92
N ASN A 117 -3.12 -12.04 -0.25
CA ASN A 117 -4.21 -12.40 0.66
C ASN A 117 -4.37 -11.37 1.79
N GLY A 118 -3.27 -10.90 2.38
CA GLY A 118 -3.29 -9.86 3.41
C GLY A 118 -3.90 -8.54 2.91
N LEU A 119 -3.45 -8.05 1.76
CA LEU A 119 -3.95 -6.79 1.16
C LEU A 119 -5.43 -6.91 0.76
N VAL A 120 -5.81 -8.05 0.23
CA VAL A 120 -7.19 -8.36 -0.14
C VAL A 120 -8.12 -8.33 1.07
N ASN A 121 -7.73 -8.96 2.17
CA ASN A 121 -8.47 -8.87 3.44
C ASN A 121 -8.57 -7.41 3.93
N THR A 122 -7.49 -6.64 3.74
CA THR A 122 -7.42 -5.22 4.12
C THR A 122 -8.33 -4.33 3.26
N MET A 123 -8.76 -4.76 2.07
CA MET A 123 -9.80 -4.06 1.31
C MET A 123 -11.16 -4.07 2.03
N ALA A 124 -11.37 -4.91 3.04
CA ALA A 124 -12.57 -4.93 3.87
C ALA A 124 -12.41 -4.11 5.16
N ASP A 125 -11.31 -3.36 5.30
CA ASP A 125 -11.05 -2.57 6.49
C ASP A 125 -12.15 -1.53 6.77
N LYS A 126 -12.42 -1.28 8.04
CA LYS A 126 -13.38 -0.27 8.50
C LYS A 126 -13.01 1.14 8.02
N ASP A 127 -11.73 1.43 7.89
CA ASP A 127 -11.20 2.73 7.49
C ASP A 127 -11.11 2.88 5.96
N ARG A 128 -11.67 3.97 5.43
CA ARG A 128 -11.71 4.25 3.99
C ARG A 128 -10.32 4.41 3.38
N GLN A 129 -9.39 5.08 4.08
CA GLN A 129 -8.04 5.32 3.58
C GLN A 129 -7.25 4.01 3.54
N VAL A 130 -7.43 3.15 4.54
CA VAL A 130 -6.82 1.81 4.57
C VAL A 130 -7.29 0.98 3.37
N ARG A 131 -8.60 0.92 3.10
CA ARG A 131 -9.13 0.22 1.92
C ARG A 131 -8.52 0.72 0.61
N PHE A 132 -8.47 2.03 0.43
CA PHE A 132 -7.86 2.66 -0.75
C PHE A 132 -6.38 2.30 -0.91
N SER A 133 -5.63 2.35 0.19
CA SER A 133 -4.20 2.03 0.17
C SER A 133 -3.93 0.56 -0.18
N ALA A 134 -4.80 -0.36 0.23
CA ALA A 134 -4.71 -1.77 -0.14
C ALA A 134 -4.90 -1.98 -1.64
N CYS A 135 -5.93 -1.35 -2.25
CA CYS A 135 -6.14 -1.37 -3.70
C CYS A 135 -4.91 -0.84 -4.45
N ARG A 136 -4.38 0.31 -4.02
CA ARG A 136 -3.21 0.93 -4.66
C ARG A 136 -1.94 0.10 -4.49
N ALA A 137 -1.80 -0.61 -3.38
CA ALA A 137 -0.67 -1.50 -3.15
C ALA A 137 -0.69 -2.70 -4.12
N ILE A 138 -1.86 -3.31 -4.30
CA ILE A 138 -2.10 -4.39 -5.25
C ILE A 138 -1.78 -3.93 -6.68
N GLU A 139 -2.27 -2.75 -7.09
CA GLU A 139 -1.98 -2.16 -8.42
C GLU A 139 -0.47 -2.01 -8.65
N LYS A 140 0.26 -1.49 -7.65
CA LYS A 140 1.71 -1.27 -7.74
C LYS A 140 2.54 -2.55 -7.78
N MET A 141 2.02 -3.66 -7.30
CA MET A 141 2.69 -4.97 -7.35
C MET A 141 2.55 -5.67 -8.71
N GLY A 142 1.73 -5.13 -9.62
CA GLY A 142 1.59 -5.63 -10.99
C GLY A 142 0.63 -6.82 -11.16
N GLN A 143 0.21 -7.06 -12.40
CA GLN A 143 -0.81 -8.04 -12.80
C GLN A 143 -0.45 -9.49 -12.44
N ASN A 144 0.83 -9.83 -12.30
CA ASN A 144 1.26 -11.19 -11.94
C ASN A 144 0.96 -11.56 -10.48
N ALA A 145 0.71 -10.58 -9.63
CA ALA A 145 0.38 -10.79 -8.22
C ALA A 145 -1.10 -11.17 -8.03
N VAL A 146 -1.96 -10.74 -8.95
CA VAL A 146 -3.41 -10.93 -8.87
C VAL A 146 -3.78 -12.13 -9.73
N THR A 147 -3.81 -13.33 -9.16
CA THR A 147 -4.45 -14.46 -9.85
C THR A 147 -5.96 -14.20 -9.93
N ASN A 148 -6.59 -14.57 -11.05
CA ASN A 148 -8.04 -14.45 -11.21
C ASN A 148 -8.80 -15.14 -10.06
N ASP A 149 -8.24 -16.21 -9.49
CA ASP A 149 -8.79 -16.89 -8.31
C ASP A 149 -8.92 -15.98 -7.07
N VAL A 150 -7.97 -15.05 -6.88
CA VAL A 150 -8.00 -14.10 -5.77
C VAL A 150 -9.06 -13.03 -6.02
N ILE A 151 -9.20 -12.55 -7.25
CA ILE A 151 -10.28 -11.64 -7.67
C ILE A 151 -11.65 -12.30 -7.45
N ASP A 152 -11.79 -13.54 -7.89
CA ASP A 152 -13.05 -14.28 -7.84
C ASP A 152 -13.47 -14.60 -6.40
N GLN A 153 -12.51 -14.97 -5.54
CA GLN A 153 -12.78 -15.22 -4.13
C GLN A 153 -13.23 -13.95 -3.38
N ILE A 154 -12.69 -12.77 -3.74
CA ILE A 154 -13.09 -11.48 -3.16
C ILE A 154 -14.52 -11.10 -3.49
N LEU A 155 -14.92 -11.36 -4.73
CA LEU A 155 -16.27 -11.08 -5.20
C LEU A 155 -17.28 -12.05 -4.54
N LEU A 156 -16.91 -13.32 -4.39
CA LEU A 156 -17.72 -14.34 -3.74
C LEU A 156 -17.94 -14.08 -2.23
N ASP A 157 -16.88 -13.78 -1.46
CA ASP A 157 -16.98 -13.57 0.00
C ASP A 157 -17.81 -12.32 0.37
N ARG A 158 -17.93 -11.36 -0.55
CA ARG A 158 -18.73 -10.13 -0.38
C ARG A 158 -20.18 -10.26 -0.88
N GLY A 159 -20.60 -11.46 -1.28
CA GLY A 159 -21.96 -11.75 -1.72
C GLY A 159 -22.28 -11.32 -3.15
N PHE A 160 -21.28 -10.93 -3.93
CA PHE A 160 -21.44 -10.63 -5.34
C PHE A 160 -21.37 -11.93 -6.14
N LYS A 161 -22.54 -12.57 -6.32
CA LYS A 161 -22.68 -13.81 -7.08
C LYS A 161 -22.32 -13.56 -8.55
N ASN A 162 -21.17 -14.07 -9.00
CA ASN A 162 -20.72 -14.41 -10.37
C ASN A 162 -21.07 -13.50 -11.58
N ASP A 163 -21.75 -12.38 -11.39
CA ASP A 163 -22.19 -11.47 -12.43
C ASP A 163 -21.58 -10.10 -12.14
N ILE A 164 -20.34 -9.92 -12.61
CA ILE A 164 -19.59 -8.65 -12.65
C ILE A 164 -20.47 -7.51 -13.21
N LYS A 165 -21.45 -7.84 -14.05
CA LYS A 165 -22.43 -6.95 -14.68
C LYS A 165 -23.45 -6.31 -13.72
N SER A 166 -23.58 -6.82 -12.49
CA SER A 166 -24.61 -6.41 -11.52
C SER A 166 -24.07 -5.66 -10.30
N LEU A 167 -22.76 -5.39 -10.29
CA LEU A 167 -22.09 -4.70 -9.19
C LEU A 167 -22.47 -3.21 -9.17
N PRO A 168 -22.87 -2.65 -8.01
CA PRO A 168 -22.97 -1.20 -7.86
C PRO A 168 -21.59 -0.61 -8.12
N ILE A 169 -21.49 0.28 -9.10
CA ILE A 169 -20.25 1.01 -9.43
C ILE A 169 -19.99 1.99 -8.29
N ASP A 170 -19.37 1.51 -7.21
CA ASP A 170 -18.80 2.36 -6.19
C ASP A 170 -17.37 2.78 -6.59
N CYS A 171 -16.85 3.84 -5.97
CA CYS A 171 -15.54 4.42 -6.32
C CYS A 171 -14.36 3.43 -6.18
N SER A 172 -14.52 2.35 -5.40
CA SER A 172 -13.54 1.27 -5.27
C SER A 172 -13.48 0.40 -6.53
N PHE A 173 -14.61 0.26 -7.22
CA PHE A 173 -14.74 -0.46 -8.49
C PHE A 173 -14.12 0.31 -9.67
N CYS A 174 -14.19 1.66 -9.65
CA CYS A 174 -13.71 2.51 -10.74
C CYS A 174 -12.17 2.60 -10.85
N GLN A 175 -11.42 2.31 -9.77
CA GLN A 175 -9.96 2.13 -9.87
C GLN A 175 -9.58 0.71 -10.29
N TRP A 176 -10.46 -0.25 -10.01
CA TRP A 176 -10.30 -1.64 -10.39
C TRP A 176 -10.52 -1.88 -11.89
N THR A 177 -11.37 -1.09 -12.56
CA THR A 177 -11.51 -1.12 -14.03
C THR A 177 -10.21 -0.77 -14.75
N GLY A 178 -9.36 0.10 -14.16
CA GLY A 178 -8.02 0.39 -14.67
C GLY A 178 -7.08 -0.83 -14.65
N VAL A 179 -7.21 -1.69 -13.64
CA VAL A 179 -6.49 -2.97 -13.51
C VAL A 179 -7.08 -4.05 -14.44
N LEU A 180 -8.41 -4.01 -14.67
CA LEU A 180 -9.17 -4.94 -15.52
C LEU A 180 -9.24 -4.54 -17.01
N ASN A 181 -8.48 -3.53 -17.48
CA ASN A 181 -8.50 -2.98 -18.85
C ASN A 181 -8.17 -3.97 -20.00
N ASN A 182 -8.11 -5.28 -19.74
CA ASN A 182 -8.18 -6.33 -20.76
C ASN A 182 -9.61 -6.84 -21.04
N TYR A 183 -10.64 -6.32 -20.37
CA TYR A 183 -12.06 -6.66 -20.60
C TYR A 183 -12.84 -5.48 -21.21
N GLN A 184 -12.35 -4.93 -22.32
CA GLN A 184 -12.88 -3.73 -22.97
C GLN A 184 -13.99 -4.01 -24.02
N GLU A 185 -15.07 -4.71 -23.68
CA GLU A 185 -16.18 -4.84 -24.66
C GLU A 185 -17.58 -4.41 -24.22
N HIS A 186 -17.90 -4.12 -22.96
CA HIS A 186 -19.33 -4.00 -22.56
C HIS A 186 -19.68 -2.83 -21.60
N LEU A 187 -19.07 -1.64 -21.77
CA LEU A 187 -19.37 -0.47 -20.92
C LEU A 187 -20.08 0.70 -21.64
N ASP A 188 -20.86 0.43 -22.69
CA ASP A 188 -21.42 1.50 -23.53
C ASP A 188 -22.85 1.96 -23.16
N GLU A 189 -23.56 1.40 -22.19
CA GLU A 189 -25.02 1.66 -22.12
C GLU A 189 -25.55 2.68 -21.10
N HIS A 190 -24.88 3.06 -20.01
CA HIS A 190 -25.52 4.01 -19.07
C HIS A 190 -24.56 4.92 -18.29
N HIS A 191 -24.26 6.12 -18.82
CA HIS A 191 -23.71 7.21 -18.01
C HIS A 191 -24.27 8.58 -18.42
N SER A 192 -25.33 9.03 -17.74
CA SER A 192 -25.66 10.45 -17.61
C SER A 192 -25.33 10.89 -16.17
N ASN A 193 -24.42 11.85 -16.07
CA ASN A 193 -24.02 12.67 -14.91
C ASN A 193 -24.54 12.22 -13.54
N SER A 194 -23.72 11.50 -12.79
CA SER A 194 -23.91 11.30 -11.35
C SER A 194 -22.65 11.71 -10.57
N THR A 195 -22.85 12.20 -9.36
CA THR A 195 -21.80 12.42 -8.36
C THR A 195 -21.72 11.20 -7.46
N CYS A 196 -20.50 10.74 -7.18
CA CYS A 196 -20.24 9.66 -6.23
C CYS A 196 -20.68 10.05 -4.81
N GLU A 197 -21.74 9.45 -4.26
CA GLU A 197 -22.28 9.81 -2.92
C GLU A 197 -21.27 9.62 -1.76
N TYR A 198 -20.24 8.79 -1.95
CA TYR A 198 -19.24 8.49 -0.91
C TYR A 198 -17.93 9.29 -1.05
N CYS A 199 -17.68 9.90 -2.20
CA CYS A 199 -16.43 10.60 -2.49
C CYS A 199 -16.61 12.03 -3.01
N GLY A 200 -17.83 12.40 -3.42
CA GLY A 200 -18.19 13.75 -3.85
C GLY A 200 -17.64 14.16 -5.23
N GLU A 201 -16.94 13.28 -5.93
CA GLU A 201 -16.40 13.59 -7.26
C GLU A 201 -17.48 13.47 -8.35
N GLU A 202 -17.55 14.49 -9.22
CA GLU A 202 -18.38 14.49 -10.44
C GLU A 202 -17.75 13.58 -11.50
N PHE A 203 -18.50 12.58 -11.96
CA PHE A 203 -18.10 11.77 -13.12
C PHE A 203 -18.24 12.58 -14.41
N ASN A 204 -17.22 13.39 -14.74
CA ASN A 204 -17.09 13.95 -16.06
C ASN A 204 -16.51 12.88 -17.00
N SER A 205 -17.43 12.25 -17.74
CA SER A 205 -17.24 11.45 -18.97
C SER A 205 -15.81 11.10 -19.40
N ILE A 206 -15.60 9.80 -19.61
CA ILE A 206 -14.41 9.03 -20.06
C ILE A 206 -13.67 9.57 -21.32
N ASN A 207 -13.98 10.76 -21.84
CA ASN A 207 -13.43 11.22 -23.12
C ASN A 207 -12.05 11.91 -23.08
N LYS A 208 -11.36 12.00 -21.94
CA LYS A 208 -10.01 12.62 -21.94
C LYS A 208 -8.84 11.69 -22.25
N TYR A 209 -9.05 10.36 -22.25
CA TYR A 209 -8.00 9.39 -22.58
C TYR A 209 -7.88 9.07 -24.08
N LYS A 210 -8.78 9.58 -24.94
CA LYS A 210 -8.74 9.35 -26.39
C LYS A 210 -7.74 10.24 -27.16
N GLU A 211 -7.25 11.34 -26.59
CA GLU A 211 -6.46 12.33 -27.38
C GLU A 211 -4.94 12.11 -27.42
N HIS A 212 -4.39 11.10 -26.74
CA HIS A 212 -2.93 10.84 -26.78
C HIS A 212 -2.50 9.51 -27.41
N LYS A 213 -3.38 8.86 -28.18
CA LYS A 213 -3.01 7.63 -28.93
C LYS A 213 -3.37 7.62 -30.41
N ILE A 214 -3.74 8.75 -31.00
CA ILE A 214 -3.81 8.87 -32.47
C ILE A 214 -3.22 10.22 -32.91
N SER A 215 -1.91 10.25 -33.10
CA SER A 215 -1.22 11.04 -34.14
C SER A 215 0.14 10.41 -34.42
#